data_AF-A0A2D3W7X4-F1
#
_entry.id   AF-A0A2D3W7X4-F1
#
_cell.length_a   1.000
_cell.length_b   1.000
_cell.length_c   1.000
_cell.angle_alpha   90.00
_cell.angle_beta   90.00
_cell.angle_gamma   90.00
#
_symmetry.space_group_name_H-M   'P 1'
#
loop_
_entity.id
_entity.type
_entity.pdbx_description
1 polymer ?
#
loop_
_entity_poly.entity_id
_entity_poly.type
_entity_poly.pdbx_seq_one_letter_code
_entity_poly.pdbx_strand_id
1 'polypeptide(L)'
;MVHVQKQLKWHLLFKLGTALTSQHIPLLKKSDAKIILGYDGDKAGMEAAYKASIFLAQNDFVGGVVIFQNGQDPADYVKEGRVNELKSLLLHPKYFVEFALDYIVKDNLGNYRFDINRPEEKQKILVKIEEFLSTLKPVMAEEFKGYASHLINLHPKYIKTTLGVSLKTPNTLQNQMIDITEILILQGILNYPDKKEIILASLDSSIVPIPKN
;
A
#
# COMPACT_ATOMS: atom_id res chain seq x y z
N MET A 1 -22.41 -27.89 -33.97
CA MET A 1 -22.28 -26.61 -33.23
C MET A 1 -21.58 -26.89 -31.91
N VAL A 2 -20.25 -26.68 -31.86
CA VAL A 2 -19.47 -26.82 -30.63
C VAL A 2 -19.52 -25.46 -29.93
N HIS A 3 -20.50 -25.25 -29.06
CA HIS A 3 -20.54 -24.04 -28.22
C HIS A 3 -19.79 -24.32 -26.91
N VAL A 4 -18.55 -23.83 -26.90
CA VAL A 4 -17.59 -23.89 -25.81
C VAL A 4 -18.16 -23.14 -24.60
N GLN A 5 -18.74 -23.87 -23.64
CA GLN A 5 -18.82 -23.38 -22.27
C GLN A 5 -17.43 -23.51 -21.65
N LYS A 6 -16.60 -22.47 -21.84
CA LYS A 6 -15.41 -22.25 -21.04
C LYS A 6 -15.89 -21.92 -19.63
N GLN A 7 -16.18 -22.96 -18.83
CA GLN A 7 -16.56 -22.79 -17.44
C GLN A 7 -15.44 -21.99 -16.76
N LEU A 8 -15.77 -20.81 -16.24
CA LEU A 8 -14.88 -20.09 -15.36
C LEU A 8 -14.62 -21.00 -14.17
N LYS A 9 -13.45 -21.66 -14.15
CA LYS A 9 -12.94 -22.38 -12.99
C LYS A 9 -12.60 -21.34 -11.93
N TRP A 10 -13.58 -21.03 -11.09
CA TRP A 10 -13.33 -20.34 -9.82
C TRP A 10 -12.94 -21.39 -8.80
N HIS A 11 -11.74 -21.30 -8.23
CA HIS A 11 -11.44 -22.05 -7.01
C HIS A 11 -11.89 -21.17 -5.84
N LEU A 12 -13.05 -21.48 -5.28
CA LEU A 12 -13.46 -20.91 -4.00
C LEU A 12 -12.63 -21.57 -2.91
N LEU A 13 -11.81 -20.77 -2.23
CA LEU A 13 -11.12 -21.18 -1.01
C LEU A 13 -11.92 -20.64 0.16
N PHE A 14 -12.72 -21.52 0.76
CA PHE A 14 -13.35 -21.27 2.06
C PHE A 14 -12.44 -21.78 3.18
N LYS A 15 -12.47 -21.09 4.32
CA LYS A 15 -11.80 -21.44 5.58
C LYS A 15 -11.53 -22.94 5.73
N LEU A 16 -10.34 -23.37 5.37
CA LEU A 16 -9.65 -24.40 6.13
C LEU A 16 -8.66 -23.60 6.97
N GLY A 17 -8.71 -23.75 8.30
CA GLY A 17 -7.96 -22.96 9.29
C GLY A 17 -6.44 -23.12 9.24
N THR A 18 -5.87 -23.21 8.04
CA THR A 18 -4.47 -23.27 7.72
C THR A 18 -4.11 -21.99 6.98
N ALA A 19 -3.14 -21.24 7.50
CA ALA A 19 -2.60 -20.08 6.80
C ALA A 19 -2.23 -20.47 5.36
N LEU A 20 -2.57 -19.63 4.39
CA LEU A 20 -2.16 -19.83 3.01
C LEU A 20 -0.62 -19.75 2.95
N THR A 21 0.05 -20.88 2.71
CA THR A 21 1.50 -20.96 2.68
C THR A 21 2.03 -20.94 1.25
N SER A 22 3.33 -20.64 1.10
CA SER A 22 4.05 -20.71 -0.18
C SER A 22 3.98 -22.06 -0.87
N GLN A 23 3.66 -23.13 -0.14
CA GLN A 23 3.47 -24.48 -0.69
C GLN A 23 2.19 -24.62 -1.54
N HIS A 24 1.19 -23.76 -1.31
CA HIS A 24 -0.06 -23.76 -2.09
C HIS A 24 0.09 -23.01 -3.42
N ILE A 25 1.07 -22.12 -3.55
CA ILE A 25 1.25 -21.27 -4.72
C ILE A 25 1.48 -22.05 -6.03
N PRO A 26 2.35 -23.08 -6.09
CA PRO A 26 2.56 -23.83 -7.32
C PRO A 26 1.32 -24.60 -7.78
N LEU A 27 0.50 -25.08 -6.83
CA LEU A 27 -0.73 -25.81 -7.12
C LEU A 27 -1.79 -24.87 -7.71
N LEU A 28 -1.91 -23.67 -7.14
CA LEU A 28 -2.83 -22.64 -7.61
C LEU A 28 -2.39 -22.04 -8.96
N LYS A 29 -1.08 -21.85 -9.20
CA LYS A 29 -0.59 -21.35 -10.50
C LYS A 29 -0.82 -22.34 -11.64
N LYS A 30 -0.80 -23.65 -11.37
CA LYS A 30 -1.08 -24.67 -12.38
C LYS A 30 -2.53 -24.69 -12.87
N SER A 31 -3.47 -24.19 -12.08
CA SER A 31 -4.90 -24.26 -12.41
C SER A 31 -5.41 -23.07 -13.21
N ASP A 32 -4.58 -22.02 -13.38
CA ASP A 32 -4.89 -20.75 -14.07
C ASP A 32 -6.25 -20.14 -13.65
N ALA A 33 -6.67 -20.48 -12.43
CA ALA A 33 -7.99 -20.21 -11.93
C ALA A 33 -8.02 -18.91 -11.16
N LYS A 34 -9.15 -18.20 -11.27
CA LYS A 34 -9.42 -17.06 -10.41
C LYS A 34 -9.72 -17.54 -9.00
N ILE A 35 -9.11 -16.89 -8.03
CA ILE A 35 -9.27 -17.23 -6.60
C ILE A 35 -10.30 -16.30 -5.97
N ILE A 36 -11.29 -16.87 -5.29
CA ILE A 36 -12.18 -16.09 -4.42
C ILE A 36 -11.93 -16.52 -2.98
N LEU A 37 -11.56 -15.55 -2.16
CA LEU A 37 -11.37 -15.69 -0.73
C LEU A 37 -12.66 -15.34 0.00
N GLY A 38 -13.24 -16.30 0.74
CA GLY A 38 -14.41 -16.06 1.59
C GLY A 38 -14.01 -15.98 3.06
N TYR A 39 -14.26 -14.84 3.71
CA TYR A 39 -13.98 -14.61 5.13
C TYR A 39 -15.17 -13.99 5.86
N ASP A 40 -15.23 -14.18 7.17
CA ASP A 40 -16.22 -13.53 8.03
C ASP A 40 -15.85 -12.05 8.22
N GLY A 41 -16.86 -11.20 8.41
CA GLY A 41 -16.69 -9.78 8.72
C GLY A 41 -16.26 -9.48 10.16
N ASP A 42 -15.84 -10.48 10.93
CA ASP A 42 -15.29 -10.28 12.26
C ASP A 42 -13.84 -9.76 12.20
N LYS A 43 -13.33 -9.24 13.31
CA LYS A 43 -11.98 -8.67 13.36
C LYS A 43 -10.89 -9.68 12.96
N ALA A 44 -11.07 -10.95 13.32
CA ALA A 44 -10.14 -12.01 13.00
C ALA A 44 -10.20 -12.38 11.50
N GLY A 45 -11.40 -12.49 10.92
CA GLY A 45 -11.64 -12.75 9.51
C GLY A 45 -11.10 -11.65 8.61
N MET A 46 -11.32 -10.38 8.97
CA MET A 46 -10.78 -9.23 8.24
C MET A 46 -9.24 -9.22 8.23
N GLU A 47 -8.59 -9.49 9.37
CA GLU A 47 -7.12 -9.58 9.47
C GLU A 47 -6.57 -10.78 8.67
N ALA A 48 -7.26 -11.92 8.70
CA ALA A 48 -6.88 -13.09 7.92
C ALA A 48 -7.03 -12.84 6.40
N ALA A 49 -8.13 -12.20 6.00
CA ALA A 49 -8.38 -11.78 4.64
C ALA A 49 -7.31 -10.80 4.15
N TYR A 50 -6.89 -9.86 5.00
CA TYR A 50 -5.86 -8.89 4.68
C TYR A 50 -4.52 -9.57 4.38
N LYS A 51 -4.07 -10.47 5.28
CA LYS A 51 -2.83 -11.24 5.10
C LYS A 51 -2.86 -12.10 3.84
N ALA A 52 -3.96 -12.80 3.60
CA ALA A 52 -4.13 -13.62 2.42
C ALA A 52 -4.15 -12.78 1.13
N SER A 53 -4.77 -11.60 1.16
CA SER A 53 -4.83 -10.68 0.02
C SER A 53 -3.45 -10.14 -0.36
N ILE A 54 -2.66 -9.71 0.63
CA ILE A 54 -1.27 -9.28 0.39
C ILE A 54 -0.49 -10.42 -0.25
N PHE A 55 -0.56 -11.60 0.35
CA PHE A 55 0.20 -12.75 -0.11
C PHE A 55 -0.16 -13.16 -1.55
N LEU A 56 -1.45 -13.18 -1.90
CA LEU A 56 -1.91 -13.50 -3.24
C LEU A 56 -1.56 -12.39 -4.26
N ALA A 57 -1.71 -11.12 -3.87
CA ALA A 57 -1.39 -9.99 -4.73
C ALA A 57 0.11 -9.93 -5.07
N GLN A 58 0.98 -10.18 -4.08
CA GLN A 58 2.43 -10.26 -4.28
C GLN A 58 2.86 -11.42 -5.19
N ASN A 59 2.08 -12.50 -5.24
CA ASN A 59 2.36 -13.67 -6.06
C ASN A 59 1.68 -13.64 -7.45
N ASP A 60 1.06 -12.51 -7.82
CA ASP A 60 0.36 -12.27 -9.09
C ASP A 60 -0.89 -13.11 -9.33
N PHE A 61 -1.62 -13.45 -8.27
CA PHE A 61 -2.90 -14.12 -8.44
C PHE A 61 -4.01 -13.16 -8.81
N VAL A 62 -4.84 -13.60 -9.76
CA VAL A 62 -6.06 -12.89 -10.14
C VAL A 62 -7.22 -13.42 -9.30
N GLY A 63 -7.95 -12.52 -8.66
CA GLY A 63 -9.01 -12.91 -7.74
C GLY A 63 -9.50 -11.77 -6.88
N GLY A 64 -10.29 -12.14 -5.87
CA GLY A 64 -10.82 -11.18 -4.93
C GLY A 64 -11.29 -11.80 -3.62
N VAL A 65 -11.78 -10.92 -2.75
CA VAL A 65 -12.24 -11.20 -1.40
C VAL A 65 -13.72 -10.91 -1.32
N VAL A 66 -14.44 -11.82 -0.68
CA VAL A 66 -15.84 -11.66 -0.26
C VAL A 66 -15.86 -11.74 1.25
N ILE A 67 -16.35 -10.67 1.87
CA ILE A 67 -16.56 -10.61 3.31
C ILE A 67 -18.03 -10.84 3.60
N PHE A 68 -18.33 -11.88 4.36
CA PHE A 68 -19.68 -12.17 4.80
C PHE A 68 -19.97 -11.42 6.10
N GLN A 69 -20.91 -10.48 6.02
CA GLN A 69 -21.32 -9.68 7.17
C GLN A 69 -22.18 -10.49 8.13
N ASN A 70 -22.26 -10.03 9.39
CA ASN A 70 -23.10 -10.62 10.45
C ASN A 70 -22.81 -12.09 10.78
N GLY A 71 -21.60 -12.58 10.49
CA GLY A 71 -21.22 -13.97 10.76
C GLY A 71 -21.98 -14.99 9.91
N GLN A 72 -22.61 -14.54 8.83
CA GLN A 72 -23.30 -15.44 7.90
C GLN A 72 -22.28 -16.24 7.09
N ASP A 73 -22.58 -17.50 6.83
CA ASP A 73 -21.80 -18.32 5.92
C ASP A 73 -22.56 -18.51 4.58
N PRO A 74 -21.90 -18.99 3.50
CA PRO A 74 -22.58 -19.26 2.24
C PRO A 74 -23.76 -20.23 2.38
N ALA A 75 -23.74 -21.13 3.37
CA ALA A 75 -24.82 -22.09 3.60
C ALA A 75 -26.07 -21.37 4.16
N ASP A 76 -25.90 -20.34 4.98
CA ASP A 76 -26.98 -19.51 5.51
C ASP A 76 -27.64 -18.70 4.39
N TYR A 77 -26.88 -18.15 3.45
CA TYR A 77 -27.46 -17.50 2.25
C TYR A 77 -28.31 -18.48 1.43
N VAL A 78 -27.90 -19.75 1.32
CA VAL A 78 -28.68 -20.77 0.61
C VAL A 78 -29.93 -21.16 1.40
N LYS A 79 -29.81 -21.39 2.71
CA LYS A 79 -30.94 -21.73 3.60
C LYS A 79 -32.02 -20.64 3.60
N GLU A 80 -31.61 -19.38 3.58
CA GLU A 80 -32.51 -18.23 3.57
C GLU A 80 -33.06 -17.90 2.17
N GLY A 81 -32.76 -18.71 1.15
CA GLY A 81 -33.22 -18.50 -0.22
C GLY A 81 -32.54 -17.34 -0.96
N ARG A 82 -31.46 -16.79 -0.38
CA ARG A 82 -30.67 -15.64 -0.91
C ARG A 82 -29.56 -16.10 -1.86
N VAL A 83 -29.84 -17.11 -2.67
CA VAL A 83 -28.88 -17.70 -3.62
C VAL A 83 -28.43 -16.69 -4.69
N ASN A 84 -29.34 -15.81 -5.12
CA ASN A 84 -29.01 -14.77 -6.10
C ASN A 84 -28.05 -13.71 -5.53
N GLU A 85 -28.19 -13.38 -4.24
CA GLU A 85 -27.30 -12.47 -3.52
C GLU A 85 -25.90 -13.08 -3.40
N LEU A 86 -25.82 -14.33 -2.93
CA LEU A 86 -24.56 -15.08 -2.86
C LEU A 86 -23.87 -15.16 -4.23
N LYS A 87 -24.63 -15.44 -5.30
CA LYS A 87 -24.09 -15.48 -6.66
C LYS A 87 -23.53 -14.12 -7.07
N SER A 88 -24.23 -13.03 -6.76
CA SER A 88 -23.77 -11.68 -7.06
C SER A 88 -22.45 -11.35 -6.33
N LEU A 89 -22.36 -11.69 -5.04
CA LEU A 89 -21.16 -11.51 -4.22
C LEU A 89 -19.97 -12.28 -4.78
N LEU A 90 -20.17 -13.52 -5.23
CA LEU A 90 -19.12 -14.35 -5.82
C LEU A 90 -18.76 -13.92 -7.26
N LEU A 91 -19.66 -13.26 -7.99
CA LEU A 91 -19.38 -12.75 -9.33
C LEU A 91 -18.61 -11.41 -9.32
N HIS A 92 -18.81 -10.61 -8.27
CA HIS A 92 -18.15 -9.31 -8.09
C HIS A 92 -17.35 -9.26 -6.79
N PRO A 93 -16.34 -10.15 -6.62
CA PRO A 93 -15.49 -10.10 -5.45
C PRO A 93 -14.62 -8.83 -5.50
N LYS A 94 -14.31 -8.26 -4.34
CA LYS A 94 -13.43 -7.10 -4.26
C LYS A 94 -11.99 -7.52 -4.56
N TYR A 95 -11.25 -6.80 -5.40
CA TYR A 95 -9.89 -7.23 -5.74
C TYR A 95 -8.98 -7.28 -4.51
N PHE A 96 -7.98 -8.18 -4.50
CA PHE A 96 -7.06 -8.32 -3.36
C PHE A 96 -6.37 -7.00 -2.97
N VAL A 97 -5.93 -6.24 -3.98
CA VAL A 97 -5.24 -4.96 -3.76
C VAL A 97 -6.20 -3.91 -3.20
N GLU A 98 -7.43 -3.82 -3.73
CA GLU A 98 -8.46 -2.91 -3.20
C GLU A 98 -8.83 -3.25 -1.76
N PHE A 99 -9.01 -4.53 -1.46
CA PHE A 99 -9.31 -4.99 -0.11
C PHE A 99 -8.18 -4.64 0.86
N ALA A 100 -6.93 -4.86 0.46
CA ALA A 100 -5.77 -4.51 1.29
C ALA A 100 -5.65 -3.00 1.53
N LEU A 101 -5.84 -2.18 0.50
CA LEU A 101 -5.85 -0.72 0.63
C LEU A 101 -6.98 -0.25 1.55
N ASP A 102 -8.19 -0.79 1.39
CA ASP A 102 -9.30 -0.48 2.27
C ASP A 102 -9.00 -0.88 3.71
N TYR A 103 -8.37 -2.02 3.97
CA TYR A 103 -8.02 -2.45 5.31
C TYR A 103 -6.96 -1.56 5.98
N ILE A 104 -6.01 -1.01 5.20
CA ILE A 104 -5.00 -0.07 5.70
C ILE A 104 -5.65 1.25 6.13
N VAL A 105 -6.62 1.71 5.35
CA VAL A 105 -7.24 3.03 5.50
C VAL A 105 -8.44 3.00 6.46
N LYS A 106 -9.26 1.95 6.40
CA LYS A 106 -10.54 1.81 7.09
C LYS A 106 -10.50 0.69 8.13
N ASP A 107 -11.26 0.85 9.21
CA ASP A 107 -11.52 -0.18 10.19
C ASP A 107 -12.62 -1.15 9.69
N ASN A 108 -12.94 -2.15 10.50
CA ASN A 108 -13.95 -3.15 10.17
C ASN A 108 -15.38 -2.59 10.09
N LEU A 109 -15.60 -1.36 10.58
CA LEU A 109 -16.88 -0.66 10.53
C LEU A 109 -16.94 0.33 9.35
N GLY A 110 -15.89 0.42 8.55
CA GLY A 110 -15.79 1.33 7.41
C GLY A 110 -15.37 2.75 7.77
N ASN A 111 -15.02 3.02 9.03
CA ASN A 111 -14.49 4.31 9.47
C ASN A 111 -13.00 4.40 9.14
N TYR A 112 -12.51 5.60 8.86
CA TYR A 112 -11.07 5.79 8.70
C TYR A 112 -10.33 5.48 10.01
N ARG A 113 -9.31 4.61 9.95
CA ARG A 113 -8.48 4.25 11.11
C ARG A 113 -7.66 5.43 11.65
N PHE A 114 -7.50 6.43 10.79
CA PHE A 114 -6.67 7.61 10.96
C PHE A 114 -7.43 8.80 10.38
N ASP A 115 -7.31 9.97 10.98
CA ASP A 115 -7.98 11.16 10.46
C ASP A 115 -7.32 11.63 9.17
N ILE A 116 -8.01 11.43 8.04
CA ILE A 116 -7.54 11.87 6.72
C ILE A 116 -7.52 13.40 6.56
N ASN A 117 -8.08 14.16 7.49
CA ASN A 117 -8.00 15.62 7.48
C ASN A 117 -6.75 16.13 8.19
N ARG A 118 -6.11 15.30 9.02
CA ARG A 118 -4.86 15.64 9.71
C ARG A 118 -3.65 15.27 8.85
N PRO A 119 -2.78 16.22 8.48
CA PRO A 119 -1.63 15.94 7.61
C PRO A 119 -0.70 14.85 8.14
N GLU A 120 -0.43 14.83 9.45
CA GLU A 120 0.46 13.84 10.08
C GLU A 120 -0.09 12.41 9.99
N GLU A 121 -1.40 12.24 10.20
CA GLU A 121 -2.06 10.95 10.14
C GLU A 121 -2.21 10.48 8.69
N LYS A 122 -2.55 11.39 7.78
CA LYS A 122 -2.53 11.12 6.34
C LYS A 122 -1.16 10.64 5.87
N GLN A 123 -0.07 11.25 6.35
CA GLN A 123 1.29 10.82 6.02
C GLN A 123 1.57 9.39 6.50
N LYS A 124 1.10 9.00 7.69
CA LYS A 124 1.24 7.62 8.20
C LYS A 124 0.50 6.60 7.33
N ILE A 125 -0.71 6.94 6.87
CA ILE A 125 -1.47 6.09 5.93
C ILE A 125 -0.72 5.97 4.61
N LEU A 126 -0.23 7.10 4.08
CA LEU A 126 0.51 7.15 2.83
C LEU A 126 1.71 6.22 2.85
N VAL A 127 2.53 6.27 3.91
CA VAL A 127 3.70 5.38 4.06
C VAL A 127 3.31 3.91 3.99
N LYS A 128 2.21 3.51 4.66
CA LYS A 128 1.72 2.11 4.61
C LYS A 128 1.22 1.71 3.23
N ILE A 129 0.53 2.62 2.53
CA ILE A 129 0.07 2.41 1.16
C ILE A 129 1.27 2.23 0.23
N GLU A 130 2.27 3.13 0.31
CA GLU A 130 3.48 3.07 -0.50
C GLU A 130 4.26 1.78 -0.24
N GLU A 131 4.40 1.39 1.03
CA GLU A 131 5.01 0.12 1.43
C GLU A 131 4.31 -1.06 0.76
N PHE A 132 2.98 -1.15 0.86
CA PHE A 132 2.21 -2.21 0.22
C PHE A 132 2.33 -2.19 -1.31
N LEU A 133 2.09 -1.05 -1.96
CA LEU A 133 2.14 -0.92 -3.41
C LEU A 133 3.54 -1.21 -3.97
N SER A 134 4.62 -0.91 -3.21
CA SER A 134 5.99 -1.21 -3.61
C SER A 134 6.28 -2.72 -3.70
N THR A 135 5.52 -3.55 -2.98
CA THR A 135 5.64 -5.02 -3.05
C THR A 135 4.94 -5.64 -4.25
N LEU A 136 4.11 -4.87 -4.96
CA LEU A 136 3.37 -5.32 -6.13
C LEU A 136 4.17 -5.08 -7.42
N LYS A 137 3.73 -5.73 -8.50
CA LYS A 137 4.27 -5.44 -9.81
C LYS A 137 4.02 -3.98 -10.23
N PRO A 138 4.95 -3.38 -10.99
CA PRO A 138 4.85 -2.01 -11.49
C PRO A 138 3.46 -1.64 -12.04
N VAL A 139 2.92 -2.42 -12.98
CA VAL A 139 1.65 -2.12 -13.65
C VAL A 139 0.48 -2.11 -12.67
N MET A 140 0.41 -3.11 -11.78
CA MET A 140 -0.60 -3.18 -10.73
C MET A 140 -0.46 -1.99 -9.77
N ALA A 141 0.76 -1.68 -9.34
CA ALA A 141 1.00 -0.56 -8.45
C ALA A 141 0.52 0.77 -9.05
N GLU A 142 0.73 1.00 -10.35
CA GLU A 142 0.26 2.21 -11.06
C GLU A 142 -1.27 2.26 -11.14
N GLU A 143 -1.91 1.15 -11.50
CA GLU A 143 -3.37 1.06 -11.61
C GLU A 143 -4.06 1.39 -10.26
N PHE A 144 -3.54 0.83 -9.16
CA PHE A 144 -4.12 1.02 -7.84
C PHE A 144 -3.71 2.33 -7.14
N LYS A 145 -2.80 3.13 -7.72
CA LYS A 145 -2.56 4.51 -7.23
C LYS A 145 -3.82 5.37 -7.30
N GLY A 146 -4.58 5.24 -8.38
CA GLY A 146 -5.82 6.01 -8.56
C GLY A 146 -6.84 5.68 -7.46
N TYR A 147 -6.97 4.39 -7.15
CA TYR A 147 -7.82 3.93 -6.06
C TYR A 147 -7.34 4.44 -4.70
N ALA A 148 -6.04 4.30 -4.39
CA ALA A 148 -5.45 4.80 -3.16
C ALA A 148 -5.61 6.33 -3.01
N SER A 149 -5.41 7.08 -4.09
CA SER A 149 -5.59 8.53 -4.17
C SER A 149 -7.00 8.96 -3.77
N HIS A 150 -8.00 8.26 -4.30
CA HIS A 150 -9.40 8.50 -3.95
C HIS A 150 -9.67 8.19 -2.47
N LEU A 151 -9.12 7.09 -1.95
CA LEU A 151 -9.33 6.69 -0.56
C LEU A 151 -8.86 7.73 0.46
N ILE A 152 -7.67 8.32 0.27
CA ILE A 152 -7.07 9.26 1.23
C ILE A 152 -7.25 10.74 0.85
N ASN A 153 -7.99 11.01 -0.23
CA ASN A 153 -8.17 12.34 -0.82
C ASN A 153 -6.82 13.07 -0.98
N LEU A 154 -5.93 12.45 -1.77
CA LEU A 154 -4.60 12.97 -2.08
C LEU A 154 -4.31 12.73 -3.56
N HIS A 155 -3.73 13.70 -4.25
CA HIS A 155 -3.44 13.56 -5.68
C HIS A 155 -2.47 12.38 -5.96
N PRO A 156 -2.68 11.55 -7.00
CA PRO A 156 -1.87 10.34 -7.26
C PRO A 156 -0.37 10.60 -7.37
N LYS A 157 0.00 11.82 -7.78
CA LYS A 157 1.41 12.30 -7.86
C LYS A 157 2.18 12.16 -6.54
N TYR A 158 1.49 12.26 -5.39
CA TYR A 158 2.14 12.17 -4.08
C TYR A 158 2.30 10.73 -3.59
N ILE A 159 1.69 9.75 -4.28
CA ILE A 159 1.82 8.34 -3.95
C ILE A 159 2.98 7.77 -4.76
N LYS A 160 4.12 7.55 -4.11
CA LYS A 160 5.29 6.96 -4.74
C LYS A 160 5.08 5.46 -4.87
N THR A 161 5.21 4.95 -6.08
CA THR A 161 5.42 3.51 -6.32
C THR A 161 6.76 3.34 -7.02
N THR A 162 7.25 2.10 -7.04
CA THR A 162 8.50 1.68 -7.69
C THR A 162 8.66 2.12 -9.16
N LEU A 163 7.59 2.59 -9.82
CA LEU A 163 7.60 3.18 -11.17
C LEU A 163 7.98 4.67 -11.23
N GLY A 164 8.07 5.33 -10.09
CA GLY A 164 8.69 6.65 -9.99
C GLY A 164 10.19 6.49 -10.11
N VAL A 165 10.68 6.34 -11.34
CA VAL A 165 11.95 6.89 -11.83
C VAL A 165 12.89 7.29 -10.69
N SER A 166 13.72 6.33 -10.29
CA SER A 166 15.09 6.66 -9.88
C SER A 166 15.84 7.16 -11.12
N LEU A 167 15.43 8.29 -11.69
CA LEU A 167 16.41 9.31 -12.00
C LEU A 167 16.94 9.63 -10.62
N LYS A 168 18.06 9.00 -10.28
CA LYS A 168 19.00 9.60 -9.35
C LYS A 168 19.44 10.91 -10.02
N THR A 169 18.61 11.94 -10.05
CA THR A 169 19.07 13.17 -9.43
C THR A 169 19.36 12.76 -7.99
N PRO A 170 20.62 12.75 -7.56
CA PRO A 170 20.96 12.37 -6.19
C PRO A 170 20.05 13.16 -5.26
N ASN A 171 19.14 12.48 -4.56
CA ASN A 171 18.40 13.12 -3.48
C ASN A 171 19.44 13.48 -2.44
N THR A 172 19.68 14.79 -2.37
CA THR A 172 20.12 15.55 -1.22
C THR A 172 19.72 14.82 0.06
N LEU A 173 20.74 14.41 0.80
CA LEU A 173 20.70 13.88 2.15
C LEU A 173 20.15 14.96 3.09
N GLN A 174 18.83 15.18 3.10
CA GLN A 174 18.24 16.22 3.95
C GLN A 174 17.97 15.74 5.39
N ASN A 175 18.90 14.95 5.95
CA ASN A 175 18.95 14.79 7.40
C ASN A 175 20.36 14.62 8.01
N GLN A 176 21.40 14.97 7.25
CA GLN A 176 22.68 15.50 7.73
C GLN A 176 23.25 16.30 6.55
N MET A 177 22.63 17.42 6.18
CA MET A 177 23.35 18.39 5.36
C MET A 177 24.37 19.02 6.30
N ILE A 178 25.57 18.42 6.37
CA ILE A 178 26.73 19.23 6.69
C ILE A 178 26.77 20.26 5.58
N ASP A 179 26.43 21.50 5.91
CA ASP A 179 26.35 22.56 4.92
C ASP A 179 27.73 22.65 4.28
N ILE A 180 27.82 22.27 3.00
CA ILE A 180 29.06 22.33 2.22
C ILE A 180 29.67 23.73 2.29
N THR A 181 28.83 24.75 2.49
CA THR A 181 29.24 26.13 2.76
C THR A 181 30.02 26.22 4.07
N GLU A 182 29.53 25.63 5.15
CA GLU A 182 30.21 25.62 6.45
C GLU A 182 31.56 24.87 6.39
N ILE A 183 31.63 23.74 5.69
CA ILE A 183 32.91 23.03 5.48
C ILE A 183 33.90 23.90 4.69
N LEU A 184 33.45 24.55 3.61
CA LEU A 184 34.32 25.39 2.76
C LEU A 184 34.79 26.65 3.52
N ILE A 185 33.94 27.23 4.36
CA ILE A 185 34.31 28.32 5.25
C ILE A 185 35.38 27.85 6.24
N LEU A 186 35.16 26.71 6.91
CA LEU A 186 36.11 26.16 7.87
C LEU A 186 37.45 25.79 7.20
N GLN A 187 37.43 25.21 6.00
CA GLN A 187 38.64 24.97 5.20
C GLN A 187 39.34 26.27 4.79
N GLY A 188 38.59 27.30 4.41
CA GLY A 188 39.14 28.62 4.08
C GLY A 188 39.85 29.26 5.27
N ILE A 189 39.24 29.19 6.46
CA ILE A 189 39.81 29.69 7.71
C ILE A 189 41.07 28.89 8.10
N LEU A 190 41.06 27.57 7.91
CA LEU A 190 42.21 26.71 8.22
C LEU A 190 43.39 26.92 7.25
N ASN A 191 43.12 27.11 5.96
CA ASN A 191 44.17 27.28 4.94
C ASN A 191 44.73 28.70 4.87
N TYR A 192 43.95 29.70 5.31
CA TYR A 192 44.34 31.12 5.28
C TYR A 192 43.93 31.83 6.59
N PRO A 193 44.59 31.52 7.72
CA PRO A 193 44.22 32.06 9.03
C PRO A 193 44.30 33.59 9.09
N ASP A 194 45.23 34.20 8.35
CA ASP A 194 45.41 35.65 8.27
C ASP A 194 44.25 36.38 7.57
N LYS A 195 43.39 35.65 6.85
CA LYS A 195 42.24 36.20 6.11
C LYS A 195 40.89 35.93 6.78
N LYS A 196 40.90 35.39 7.99
CA LYS A 196 39.71 35.02 8.76
C LYS A 196 38.68 36.15 8.85
N GLU A 197 39.10 37.38 9.15
CA GLU A 197 38.17 38.51 9.32
C GLU A 197 37.46 38.90 8.02
N ILE A 198 38.16 38.80 6.89
CA ILE A 198 37.60 39.10 5.56
C ILE A 198 36.59 38.02 5.16
N ILE A 199 36.92 36.74 5.42
CA ILE A 199 36.04 35.61 5.13
C ILE A 199 34.75 35.75 5.95
N LEU A 200 34.84 36.05 7.24
CA LEU A 200 33.68 36.25 8.10
C LEU A 200 32.85 37.48 7.73
N ALA A 201 33.49 38.57 7.29
CA ALA A 201 32.79 39.78 6.84
C ALA A 201 32.03 39.60 5.52
N SER A 202 32.42 38.63 4.70
CA SER A 202 31.76 38.31 3.43
C SER A 202 30.53 37.38 3.56
N LEU A 203 30.31 36.82 4.76
CA LEU A 203 29.15 35.99 5.05
C LEU A 203 27.98 36.88 5.45
N ASP A 204 26.93 36.87 4.63
CA ASP A 204 25.73 37.66 4.89
C ASP A 204 25.04 37.20 6.19
N SER A 205 24.54 38.15 6.97
CA SER A 205 23.96 37.98 8.32
C SER A 205 22.75 37.05 8.40
N SER A 206 22.28 36.57 7.25
CA SER A 206 21.19 35.61 7.07
C SER A 206 21.63 34.14 7.16
N ILE A 207 22.94 33.84 7.21
CA ILE A 207 23.48 32.48 7.14
C ILE A 207 24.00 31.97 8.50
N VAL A 208 24.28 32.85 9.46
CA VAL A 208 24.78 32.47 10.79
C VAL A 208 23.70 32.75 11.84
N PRO A 209 22.99 31.73 12.37
CA PRO A 209 22.15 31.93 13.54
C PRO A 209 23.06 32.20 14.74
N ILE A 210 23.14 33.47 15.14
CA ILE A 210 23.83 33.87 16.36
C ILE A 210 23.02 33.29 17.54
N PRO A 211 23.59 32.43 18.41
CA PRO A 211 22.90 32.01 19.61
C PRO A 211 22.69 33.25 20.50
N LYS A 212 21.42 33.60 20.74
CA LYS A 212 21.06 34.55 21.79
C LYS A 212 21.30 33.84 23.14
N ASN A 213 22.17 34.43 23.95
CA ASN A 213 22.43 34.05 25.35
C ASN A 213 21.15 33.80 26.14
#